data_AF-G9KHE3-F1
#
_entry.id   AF-G9KHE3-F1
#
_cell.length_a   1.000
_cell.length_b   1.000
_cell.length_c   1.000
_cell.angle_alpha   90.00
_cell.angle_beta   90.00
_cell.angle_gamma   90.00
#
_symmetry.space_group_name_H-M   'P 1'
#
loop_
_entity.id
_entity.type
_entity.pdbx_description
1 polymer ?
#
loop_
_entity_poly.entity_id
_entity_poly.type
_entity_poly.pdbx_seq_one_letter_code
_entity_poly.pdbx_strand_id
1 'polypeptide(L)' 'AQGEHPDEFGFLLDHVQTARSLNRSSFTYYPDPSFEPLGPSGVLDVKPGSHVVLKGKNLIPAAAGTSRLNYTVLIG' A
#
# COMPACT_ATOMS: atom_id res chain seq x y z
N ALA A 1 -2.07 -1.42 11.25
CA ALA A 1 -2.48 -0.02 11.49
C ALA A 1 -3.95 0.11 11.13
N GLN A 2 -4.71 0.87 11.91
CA GLN A 2 -6.11 1.14 11.63
C GLN A 2 -6.20 2.02 10.37
N GLY A 3 -7.09 1.68 9.45
CA GLY A 3 -7.29 2.49 8.25
C GLY A 3 -8.13 3.72 8.56
N GLU A 4 -7.95 4.78 7.78
CA GLU A 4 -8.61 6.07 7.94
C GLU A 4 -9.67 6.29 6.85
N HIS A 5 -10.83 6.82 7.23
CA HIS A 5 -11.86 7.21 6.28
C HIS A 5 -11.60 8.63 5.78
N PRO A 6 -11.70 8.89 4.46
CA PRO A 6 -11.57 10.24 3.95
C PRO A 6 -12.81 11.10 4.24
N ASP A 7 -12.60 12.42 4.30
CA ASP A 7 -13.69 13.39 4.45
C ASP A 7 -14.64 13.37 3.24
N GLU A 8 -14.11 13.16 2.03
CA GLU A 8 -14.89 13.02 0.80
C GLU A 8 -14.30 11.92 -0.09
N PHE A 9 -15.17 11.10 -0.69
CA PHE A 9 -14.79 10.07 -1.65
C PHE A 9 -15.82 9.99 -2.76
N GLY A 10 -15.37 10.00 -4.02
CA GLY A 10 -16.25 9.84 -5.17
C GLY A 10 -15.51 10.02 -6.49
N PHE A 11 -16.24 10.40 -7.52
CA PHE A 11 -15.77 10.45 -8.89
C PHE A 11 -16.11 11.77 -9.56
N LEU A 12 -15.19 12.26 -10.39
CA LEU A 12 -15.43 13.38 -11.29
C LEU A 12 -15.95 12.84 -12.63
N LEU A 13 -17.26 12.95 -12.85
CA LEU A 13 -17.93 12.51 -14.07
C LEU A 13 -18.70 13.70 -14.66
N ASP A 14 -18.06 14.44 -15.56
CA ASP A 14 -18.59 15.64 -16.20
C ASP A 14 -19.33 16.57 -15.21
N HIS A 15 -20.64 16.75 -15.39
CA HIS A 15 -21.51 17.60 -14.58
C HIS A 15 -22.32 16.82 -13.52
N VAL A 16 -22.06 15.53 -13.33
CA VAL A 16 -22.80 14.67 -12.39
C VAL A 16 -22.32 14.92 -10.95
N GLN A 17 -22.93 15.89 -10.28
CA GLN A 17 -22.53 16.29 -8.92
C GLN A 17 -22.75 15.19 -7.87
N THR A 18 -23.77 14.35 -8.05
CA THR A 18 -24.09 13.26 -7.10
C THR A 18 -23.00 12.18 -7.04
N ALA A 19 -22.15 12.08 -8.07
CA ALA A 19 -21.04 11.13 -8.08
C ALA A 19 -19.80 11.64 -7.32
N ARG A 20 -19.71 12.95 -7.03
CA ARG A 20 -18.51 13.54 -6.39
C ARG A 20 -18.32 13.12 -4.94
N SER A 21 -19.42 12.92 -4.21
CA SER A 21 -19.40 12.48 -2.82
C SER A 21 -20.33 11.30 -2.59
N LEU A 22 -19.74 10.18 -2.22
CA LEU A 22 -20.40 8.92 -1.92
C LEU A 22 -20.51 8.74 -0.40
N ASN A 23 -21.53 9.38 0.19
CA ASN A 23 -21.77 9.41 1.64
C ASN A 23 -21.93 8.03 2.32
N ARG A 24 -22.14 6.95 1.56
CA ARG A 24 -22.28 5.58 2.08
C ARG A 24 -21.10 4.68 1.74
N SER A 25 -20.00 5.24 1.23
CA SER A 25 -18.81 4.48 0.90
C SER A 25 -18.10 4.01 2.17
N SER A 26 -17.75 2.73 2.23
CA SER A 26 -16.87 2.17 3.26
C SER A 26 -15.40 2.20 2.83
N PHE A 27 -15.03 3.10 1.90
CA PHE A 27 -13.67 3.23 1.42
C PHE A 27 -12.74 3.74 2.53
N THR A 28 -11.57 3.12 2.66
CA THR A 28 -10.62 3.36 3.74
C THR A 28 -9.20 3.43 3.18
N TYR A 29 -8.45 4.47 3.56
CA TYR A 29 -7.03 4.59 3.28
C TYR A 29 -6.22 3.82 4.33
N TYR A 30 -5.29 2.99 3.86
CA TYR A 30 -4.31 2.31 4.72
C TYR A 30 -2.95 2.98 4.55
N PRO A 31 -2.11 2.97 5.59
CA PRO A 31 -0.79 3.59 5.50
C PRO A 31 0.12 2.86 4.52
N ASP A 32 1.05 3.62 3.95
CA ASP A 32 2.01 3.10 2.99
C ASP A 32 2.91 2.01 3.61
N PRO A 33 3.30 1.00 2.80
CA PRO A 33 4.36 0.06 3.16
C PRO A 33 5.67 0.80 3.38
N SER A 34 6.40 0.44 4.43
CA SER A 34 7.78 0.90 4.65
C SER A 34 8.69 -0.29 4.85
N PHE A 35 9.92 -0.20 4.33
CA PHE A 35 10.91 -1.27 4.41
C PHE A 35 12.05 -0.87 5.35
N GLU A 36 12.58 -1.85 6.06
CA GLU A 36 13.82 -1.68 6.81
C GLU A 36 14.99 -1.47 5.83
N PRO A 37 15.96 -0.61 6.14
CA PRO A 37 17.15 -0.46 5.32
C PRO A 37 17.89 -1.79 5.16
N LEU A 38 18.45 -2.02 3.97
CA LEU A 38 19.21 -3.24 3.63
C LEU A 38 20.50 -3.42 4.43
N GLY A 39 20.86 -2.42 5.24
CA GLY A 39 22.07 -2.34 6.04
C GLY A 39 22.55 -0.89 6.14
N PRO A 40 23.69 -0.63 6.81
CA PRO A 40 24.24 0.71 6.96
C PRO A 40 24.59 1.40 5.63
N SER A 41 24.98 0.62 4.61
CA SER A 41 25.34 1.11 3.27
C SER A 41 24.14 1.20 2.32
N GLY A 42 22.97 0.69 2.71
CA GLY A 42 21.81 0.56 1.82
C GLY A 42 21.95 -0.53 0.74
N VAL A 43 23.01 -1.34 0.78
CA VAL A 43 23.28 -2.43 -0.17
C VAL A 43 23.14 -3.76 0.57
N LEU A 44 22.44 -4.72 -0.06
CA LEU A 44 22.36 -6.10 0.41
C LEU A 44 23.23 -6.99 -0.46
N ASP A 45 24.33 -7.48 0.08
CA ASP A 45 25.17 -8.49 -0.59
C ASP A 45 24.54 -9.88 -0.45
N VAL A 46 24.07 -10.43 -1.55
CA VAL A 46 23.39 -11.73 -1.58
C VAL A 46 24.27 -12.74 -2.31
N LYS A 47 24.56 -13.87 -1.67
CA LYS A 47 25.27 -14.97 -2.32
C LYS A 47 24.37 -15.60 -3.39
N PRO A 48 24.92 -15.99 -4.56
CA PRO A 48 24.16 -16.74 -5.56
C PRO A 48 23.45 -17.94 -4.94
N GLY A 49 22.17 -18.12 -5.26
CA GLY A 49 21.32 -19.18 -4.69
C GLY A 49 20.73 -18.89 -3.30
N SER A 50 21.04 -17.75 -2.69
CA SER A 50 20.41 -17.33 -1.42
C SER A 50 19.10 -16.57 -1.68
N HIS A 51 18.16 -16.68 -0.74
CA HIS A 51 16.89 -15.93 -0.78
C HIS A 51 17.08 -14.49 -0.27
N VAL A 52 16.31 -13.56 -0.83
CA VAL A 52 16.22 -12.17 -0.36
C VAL A 52 15.05 -12.03 0.61
N VAL A 53 15.30 -11.44 1.78
CA VAL A 53 14.26 -11.16 2.79
C VAL A 53 14.17 -9.66 3.02
N LEU A 54 13.04 -9.08 2.67
CA LEU A 54 12.73 -7.67 2.92
C LEU A 54 11.78 -7.57 4.12
N LYS A 55 12.25 -6.94 5.19
CA LYS A 55 11.43 -6.66 6.38
C LYS A 55 10.85 -5.25 6.28
N GLY A 56 9.72 -5.04 6.95
CA GLY A 56 9.03 -3.77 6.85
C GLY A 56 7.75 -3.72 7.68
N LYS A 57 7.09 -2.57 7.64
CA LYS A 57 5.79 -2.30 8.27
C LYS A 57 4.74 -2.06 7.20
N ASN A 58 3.48 -2.36 7.52
CA ASN A 58 2.32 -2.18 6.63
C ASN A 58 2.40 -2.92 5.28
N LEU A 59 3.23 -3.98 5.19
CA LEU A 59 3.39 -4.73 3.94
C LEU A 59 2.09 -5.43 3.50
N ILE A 60 1.24 -5.78 4.47
CA ILE A 60 -0.09 -6.34 4.24
C ILE A 60 -1.08 -5.39 4.94
N PRO A 61 -2.00 -4.73 4.19
CA PRO A 61 -3.02 -3.89 4.79
C PRO A 61 -4.01 -4.75 5.58
N ALA A 62 -4.55 -4.21 6.67
CA ALA A 62 -5.62 -4.84 7.44
C ALA A 62 -7.00 -4.65 6.77
N ALA A 63 -7.04 -4.83 5.45
CA ALA A 63 -8.25 -4.69 4.64
C ALA A 63 -9.16 -5.92 4.79
N ALA A 64 -10.47 -5.70 4.69
CA ALA A 64 -11.43 -6.80 4.68
C ALA A 64 -11.29 -7.61 3.38
N GLY A 65 -11.39 -8.94 3.49
CA GLY A 65 -11.34 -9.86 2.34
C GLY A 65 -9.91 -10.33 1.99
N THR A 66 -9.68 -10.63 0.72
CA THR A 66 -8.46 -11.29 0.22
C THR A 66 -7.57 -10.40 -0.65
N SER A 67 -7.94 -9.13 -0.84
CA SER A 67 -7.19 -8.17 -1.63
C SER A 67 -5.81 -7.90 -1.02
N ARG A 68 -4.76 -7.88 -1.86
CA ARG A 68 -3.37 -7.64 -1.46
C ARG A 68 -2.71 -6.65 -2.41
N LEU A 69 -1.64 -6.03 -1.93
CA LEU A 69 -0.79 -5.18 -2.76
C LEU A 69 0.02 -6.03 -3.75
N ASN A 70 0.11 -5.55 -4.98
CA ASN A 70 0.90 -6.18 -6.04
C ASN A 70 2.32 -5.58 -6.05
N TYR A 71 3.25 -6.24 -5.37
CA TYR A 71 4.63 -5.78 -5.24
C TYR A 71 5.49 -6.22 -6.43
N THR A 72 6.31 -5.31 -6.93
CA THR A 72 7.40 -5.60 -7.88
C THR A 72 8.72 -5.19 -7.24
N VAL A 73 9.69 -6.10 -7.21
CA VAL A 73 11.05 -5.83 -6.71
C VAL A 73 11.99 -5.78 -7.91
N LEU A 74 12.70 -4.66 -8.06
CA LEU A 74 13.69 -4.45 -9.11
C LEU A 74 15.08 -4.60 -8.49
N ILE A 75 15.94 -5.41 -9.12
CA ILE A 75 17.32 -5.65 -8.71
C ILE A 75 18.22 -5.16 -9.85
N GLY A 76 19.23 -4.36 -9.53
CA GLY A 76 20.16 -3.76 -10.48
C GLY A 76 21.61 -3.83 -10.00
#